data_AF-A0A4S8XPR2-F1
#
_entry.id   AF-A0A4S8XPR2-F1
#
_cell.length_a   1.000
_cell.length_b   1.000
_cell.length_c   1.000
_cell.angle_alpha   90.00
_cell.angle_beta   90.00
_cell.angle_gamma   90.00
#
_symmetry.space_group_name_H-M   'P 1'
#
loop_
_entity.id
_entity.type
_entity.pdbx_description
1 polymer ?
#
loop_
_entity_poly.entity_id
_entity_poly.type
_entity_poly.pdbx_seq_one_letter_code
_entity_poly.pdbx_strand_id
1 'polypeptide(L)'
;MHISGAINLFAALLCATSALAAATADSIRTTDVFAWPSTASSPLPFAKVSYSWPALNATVDSYTAPAVKSEETVRVGVHRAGDWVGVATSGSNFDATKKPILRLLVDSNGDVWHVGFSAAATGGKSTDGSLAVEVVPLRQGPQVAFDKPIVVNQQGEPETKEPEKSFLQKYWWAIGLFLLVQVVMGGGDGK
;
A
#
# COMPACT_ATOMS: atom_id res chain seq x y z
N MET A 1 53.15 25.47 -0.33
CA MET A 1 51.78 25.92 -0.02
C MET A 1 50.80 25.13 -0.87
N HIS A 2 50.39 23.92 -0.45
CA HIS A 2 49.50 23.07 -1.27
C HIS A 2 48.69 22.08 -0.43
N ILE A 3 47.96 22.51 0.61
CA ILE A 3 47.00 21.62 1.29
C ILE A 3 45.82 22.41 1.90
N SER A 4 45.06 23.17 1.09
CA SER A 4 43.82 23.79 1.58
C SER A 4 42.60 23.63 0.67
N GLY A 5 42.74 23.10 -0.55
CA GLY A 5 41.61 22.91 -1.46
C GLY A 5 40.85 21.59 -1.29
N ALA A 6 41.54 20.50 -0.90
CA ALA A 6 40.95 19.16 -0.89
C ALA A 6 40.02 18.89 0.32
N ILE A 7 40.19 19.63 1.41
CA ILE A 7 39.45 19.40 2.67
C ILE A 7 38.01 19.94 2.56
N ASN A 8 37.79 21.01 1.79
CA ASN A 8 36.48 21.63 1.63
C ASN A 8 35.54 20.87 0.69
N LEU A 9 36.07 20.06 -0.24
CA LEU A 9 35.24 19.23 -1.12
C LEU A 9 34.76 17.95 -0.43
N PHE A 10 35.53 17.43 0.53
CA PHE A 10 35.18 16.22 1.28
C PHE A 10 34.12 16.49 2.36
N ALA A 11 34.14 17.68 2.96
CA ALA A 11 33.15 18.09 3.95
C ALA A 11 31.75 18.39 3.34
N ALA A 12 31.71 18.90 2.11
CA ALA A 12 30.46 19.15 1.40
C ALA A 12 29.78 17.86 0.87
N LEU A 13 30.55 16.80 0.64
CA LEU A 13 30.02 15.53 0.15
C LEU A 13 29.51 14.61 1.28
N LEU A 14 29.98 14.80 2.53
CA LEU A 14 29.53 14.01 3.69
C LEU A 14 28.21 14.47 4.32
N CYS A 15 27.73 15.68 3.99
CA CYS A 15 26.47 16.21 4.56
C CYS A 15 25.21 15.91 3.73
N ALA A 16 25.33 15.20 2.59
CA ALA A 16 24.22 14.99 1.66
C ALA A 16 23.65 13.54 1.65
N THR A 17 24.10 12.65 2.56
CA THR A 17 23.73 11.22 2.52
C THR A 17 23.05 10.71 3.80
N SER A 18 22.46 11.56 4.63
CA SER A 18 21.47 11.13 5.62
C SER A 18 20.09 10.96 4.96
N ALA A 19 20.01 10.08 3.96
CA ALA A 19 18.73 9.58 3.48
C ALA A 19 18.07 8.82 4.63
N LEU A 20 16.98 9.38 5.13
CA LEU A 20 16.16 8.92 6.23
C LEU A 20 15.69 7.48 5.95
N ALA A 21 16.41 6.47 6.46
CA ALA A 21 15.84 5.16 6.66
C ALA A 21 14.88 5.29 7.85
N ALA A 22 13.65 5.74 7.59
CA ALA A 22 12.58 5.63 8.56
C ALA A 22 12.28 4.14 8.73
N ALA A 23 12.98 3.49 9.66
CA ALA A 23 12.60 2.17 10.12
C ALA A 23 11.19 2.32 10.70
N THR A 24 10.18 1.84 9.98
CA THR A 24 8.82 1.72 10.52
C THR A 24 8.93 0.70 11.65
N ALA A 25 9.01 1.18 12.89
CA ALA A 25 8.99 0.30 14.04
C ALA A 25 7.67 -0.50 13.98
N ASP A 26 7.78 -1.83 14.01
CA ASP A 26 6.61 -2.68 14.08
C ASP A 26 5.86 -2.40 15.38
N SER A 27 4.63 -1.92 15.25
CA SER A 27 3.71 -1.82 16.38
C SER A 27 3.09 -3.20 16.61
N ILE A 28 3.26 -3.74 17.82
CA ILE A 28 2.56 -4.95 18.25
C ILE A 28 1.21 -4.54 18.82
N ARG A 29 0.16 -5.17 18.30
CA ARG A 29 -1.23 -4.92 18.64
C ARG A 29 -1.88 -6.23 19.05
N THR A 30 -2.92 -6.16 19.86
CA THR A 30 -3.67 -7.34 20.31
C THR A 30 -5.15 -7.10 20.12
N THR A 31 -5.87 -8.12 19.66
CA THR A 31 -7.32 -8.07 19.49
C THR A 31 -7.98 -9.32 20.07
N ASP A 32 -9.10 -9.12 20.74
CA ASP A 32 -9.97 -10.19 21.20
C ASP A 32 -11.05 -10.45 20.15
N VAL A 33 -11.13 -11.70 19.71
CA VAL A 33 -12.10 -12.19 18.72
C VAL A 33 -13.12 -13.03 19.45
N PHE A 34 -14.37 -12.85 19.06
CA PHE A 34 -15.52 -13.52 19.65
C PHE A 34 -16.24 -14.37 18.61
N ALA A 35 -16.78 -15.51 19.05
CA ALA A 35 -17.61 -16.37 18.21
C ALA A 35 -18.79 -16.91 19.00
N TRP A 36 -20.00 -16.81 18.45
CA TRP A 36 -21.20 -17.33 19.12
C TRP A 36 -22.29 -17.70 18.09
N PRO A 37 -23.07 -18.74 18.36
CA PRO A 37 -24.21 -19.09 17.51
C PRO A 37 -25.29 -18.00 17.60
N SER A 38 -26.09 -17.85 16.54
CA SER A 38 -27.20 -16.88 16.51
C SER A 38 -28.25 -17.11 17.60
N THR A 39 -28.28 -18.31 18.18
CA THR A 39 -29.14 -18.74 19.29
C THR A 39 -28.61 -18.30 20.66
N ALA A 40 -27.33 -17.94 20.78
CA ALA A 40 -26.75 -17.48 22.03
C ALA A 40 -27.07 -16.00 22.29
N SER A 41 -27.31 -15.66 23.56
CA SER A 41 -27.67 -14.31 23.99
C SER A 41 -26.48 -13.35 24.05
N SER A 42 -25.24 -13.86 24.11
CA SER A 42 -24.04 -13.03 24.24
C SER A 42 -22.83 -13.60 23.48
N PRO A 43 -21.88 -12.74 23.05
CA PRO A 43 -20.61 -13.17 22.48
C PRO A 43 -19.79 -14.04 23.44
N LEU A 44 -19.14 -15.08 22.91
CA LEU A 44 -18.20 -15.93 23.66
C LEU A 44 -16.77 -15.67 23.18
N PRO A 45 -15.76 -15.65 24.09
CA PRO A 45 -14.36 -15.55 23.70
C PRO A 45 -13.97 -16.69 22.75
N PHE A 46 -13.36 -16.35 21.62
CA PHE A 46 -12.96 -17.30 20.59
C PHE A 46 -11.45 -17.39 20.45
N ALA A 47 -10.79 -16.25 20.29
CA ALA A 47 -9.34 -16.19 20.21
C ALA A 47 -8.81 -14.83 20.65
N LYS A 48 -7.60 -14.84 21.22
CA LYS A 48 -6.81 -13.63 21.42
C LYS A 48 -5.63 -13.68 20.46
N VAL A 49 -5.50 -12.65 19.63
CA VAL A 49 -4.47 -12.59 18.58
C VAL A 49 -3.59 -11.38 18.80
N SER A 50 -2.28 -11.61 18.86
CA SER A 50 -1.28 -10.55 18.76
C SER A 50 -0.75 -10.49 17.33
N TYR A 51 -0.61 -9.28 16.79
CA TYR A 51 -0.13 -9.07 15.42
C TYR A 51 0.74 -7.82 15.30
N SER A 52 1.65 -7.83 14.32
CA SER A 52 2.53 -6.70 14.03
C SER A 52 2.07 -5.92 12.79
N TRP A 53 2.21 -4.59 12.87
CA TRP A 53 1.99 -3.68 11.75
C TRP A 53 3.20 -2.75 11.58
N PRO A 54 3.77 -2.59 10.37
CA PRO A 54 3.27 -3.07 9.07
C PRO A 54 3.77 -4.46 8.63
N ALA A 55 4.51 -5.22 9.44
CA ALA A 55 5.06 -6.51 8.98
C ALA A 55 4.05 -7.66 8.80
N LEU A 56 2.79 -7.51 9.26
CA LEU A 56 1.68 -8.45 9.05
C LEU A 56 1.88 -9.84 9.65
N ASN A 57 2.73 -9.97 10.67
CA ASN A 57 2.88 -11.22 11.40
C ASN A 57 1.78 -11.35 12.44
N ALA A 58 1.26 -12.56 12.67
CA ALA A 58 0.28 -12.83 13.72
C ALA A 58 0.63 -14.09 14.52
N THR A 59 0.31 -14.04 15.81
CA THR A 59 0.40 -15.15 16.75
C THR A 59 -0.93 -15.31 17.48
N VAL A 60 -1.32 -16.56 17.70
CA VAL A 60 -2.52 -16.87 18.50
C VAL A 60 -2.08 -17.02 19.95
N ASP A 61 -2.50 -16.07 20.78
CA ASP A 61 -2.18 -16.07 22.22
C ASP A 61 -3.08 -17.04 22.98
N SER A 62 -4.36 -17.11 22.58
CA SER A 62 -5.31 -18.09 23.09
C SER A 62 -6.35 -18.44 22.03
N TYR A 63 -6.88 -19.66 22.10
CA TYR A 63 -7.91 -20.16 21.19
C TYR A 63 -8.84 -21.11 21.95
N THR A 64 -10.15 -20.93 21.77
CA THR A 64 -11.18 -21.83 22.29
C THR A 64 -12.25 -21.97 21.23
N ALA A 65 -12.39 -23.19 20.70
CA ALA A 65 -13.44 -23.48 19.73
C ALA A 65 -14.83 -23.32 20.40
N PRO A 66 -15.79 -22.65 19.75
CA PRO A 66 -17.12 -22.48 20.31
C PRO A 66 -17.87 -23.81 20.25
N ALA A 67 -18.62 -24.13 21.31
CA ALA A 67 -19.48 -25.31 21.34
C ALA A 67 -20.76 -25.04 20.51
N VAL A 68 -20.73 -25.42 19.23
CA VAL A 68 -21.79 -25.14 18.26
C VAL A 68 -22.18 -26.40 17.50
N LYS A 69 -23.45 -26.50 17.11
CA LYS A 69 -23.92 -27.61 16.27
C LYS A 69 -23.66 -27.32 14.80
N SER A 70 -23.58 -28.36 13.96
CA SER A 70 -23.24 -28.20 12.55
C SER A 70 -24.24 -27.34 11.76
N GLU A 71 -25.52 -27.41 12.14
CA GLU A 71 -26.65 -26.71 11.53
C GLU A 71 -26.83 -25.26 11.99
N GLU A 72 -26.09 -24.81 13.00
CA GLU A 72 -26.20 -23.45 13.51
C GLU A 72 -25.44 -22.45 12.64
N THR A 73 -25.92 -21.21 12.63
CA THR A 73 -25.16 -20.08 12.08
C THR A 73 -24.38 -19.40 13.20
N VAL A 74 -23.07 -19.32 13.05
CA VAL A 74 -22.13 -18.77 14.03
C VAL A 74 -21.60 -17.44 13.54
N ARG A 75 -21.70 -16.41 14.38
CA ARG A 75 -21.09 -15.11 14.14
C ARG A 75 -19.66 -15.15 14.64
N VAL A 76 -18.71 -14.64 13.86
CA VAL A 76 -17.29 -14.53 14.22
C VAL A 76 -16.85 -13.10 13.94
N GLY A 77 -16.32 -12.40 14.94
CA GLY A 77 -15.96 -11.00 14.77
C GLY A 77 -15.31 -10.35 15.98
N VAL A 78 -15.08 -9.05 15.88
CA VAL A 78 -14.49 -8.21 16.93
C VAL A 78 -15.44 -7.06 17.27
N HIS A 79 -15.33 -6.56 18.50
CA HIS A 79 -15.99 -5.32 18.90
C HIS A 79 -15.06 -4.13 18.68
N ARG A 80 -15.55 -3.09 18.01
CA ARG A 80 -14.83 -1.85 17.70
C ARG A 80 -15.62 -0.67 18.25
N ALA A 81 -15.15 -0.04 19.32
CA ALA A 81 -15.63 1.26 19.82
C ALA A 81 -17.17 1.44 19.79
N GLY A 82 -17.93 0.41 20.18
CA GLY A 82 -19.40 0.41 20.19
C GLY A 82 -20.08 -0.37 19.06
N ASP A 83 -19.35 -0.69 17.99
CA ASP A 83 -19.84 -1.50 16.86
C ASP A 83 -19.33 -2.95 16.96
N TRP A 84 -20.02 -3.87 16.29
CA TRP A 84 -19.51 -5.21 16.00
C TRP A 84 -19.22 -5.34 14.51
N VAL A 85 -18.08 -5.94 14.16
CA VAL A 85 -17.71 -6.24 12.78
C VAL A 85 -17.26 -7.69 12.65
N GLY A 86 -17.74 -8.38 11.62
CA GLY A 86 -17.37 -9.77 11.37
C GLY A 86 -18.25 -10.44 10.33
N VAL A 87 -18.19 -11.77 10.33
CA VAL A 87 -18.92 -12.63 9.39
C VAL A 87 -19.82 -13.63 10.11
N ALA A 88 -20.79 -14.16 9.38
CA ALA A 88 -21.57 -15.32 9.79
C ALA A 88 -21.13 -16.55 8.98
N THR A 89 -21.04 -17.70 9.63
CA THR A 89 -20.59 -18.96 9.02
C THR A 89 -21.37 -20.15 9.57
N SER A 90 -21.30 -21.28 8.88
CA SER A 90 -21.93 -22.53 9.35
C SER A 90 -21.16 -23.12 10.54
N GLY A 91 -21.87 -23.65 11.53
CA GLY A 91 -21.29 -24.33 12.69
C GLY A 91 -20.45 -25.55 12.31
N SER A 92 -20.75 -26.18 11.16
CA SER A 92 -19.96 -27.27 10.59
C SER A 92 -18.50 -26.89 10.26
N ASN A 93 -18.17 -25.60 10.21
CA ASN A 93 -16.80 -25.12 10.02
C ASN A 93 -15.95 -25.18 11.29
N PHE A 94 -16.55 -25.44 12.45
CA PHE A 94 -15.86 -25.62 13.74
C PHE A 94 -15.69 -27.09 14.15
N ASP A 95 -16.06 -28.02 13.25
CA ASP A 95 -15.84 -29.45 13.48
C ASP A 95 -14.34 -29.77 13.64
N ALA A 96 -14.01 -30.74 14.48
CA ALA A 96 -12.63 -31.13 14.79
C ALA A 96 -11.82 -31.58 13.56
N THR A 97 -12.49 -32.01 12.48
CA THR A 97 -11.86 -32.38 11.21
C THR A 97 -11.48 -31.18 10.34
N LYS A 98 -11.96 -29.98 10.68
CA LYS A 98 -11.70 -28.75 9.93
C LYS A 98 -10.53 -27.98 10.52
N LYS A 99 -9.84 -27.25 9.64
CA LYS A 99 -8.79 -26.32 10.02
C LYS A 99 -9.29 -24.89 9.84
N PRO A 100 -9.71 -24.20 10.92
CA PRO A 100 -10.22 -22.84 10.80
C PRO A 100 -9.08 -21.85 10.50
N ILE A 101 -9.38 -20.88 9.65
CA ILE A 101 -8.50 -19.79 9.24
C ILE A 101 -9.25 -18.49 9.50
N LEU A 102 -8.70 -17.68 10.41
CA LEU A 102 -9.16 -16.35 10.76
C LEU A 102 -8.33 -15.31 10.01
N ARG A 103 -8.98 -14.40 9.31
CA ARG A 103 -8.32 -13.26 8.65
C ARG A 103 -8.66 -11.98 9.41
N LEU A 104 -7.65 -11.28 9.90
CA LEU A 104 -7.78 -9.94 10.45
C LEU A 104 -7.55 -8.94 9.33
N LEU A 105 -8.60 -8.25 8.90
CA LEU A 105 -8.48 -7.21 7.90
C LEU A 105 -8.17 -5.89 8.62
N VAL A 106 -7.01 -5.31 8.33
CA VAL A 106 -6.50 -4.11 8.99
C VAL A 106 -6.48 -2.92 8.05
N ASP A 107 -6.75 -1.73 8.57
CA ASP A 107 -6.75 -0.48 7.81
C ASP A 107 -5.31 0.05 7.61
N SER A 108 -5.18 1.26 7.05
CA SER A 108 -3.87 1.91 6.84
C SER A 108 -3.12 2.25 8.13
N ASN A 109 -3.82 2.32 9.27
CA ASN A 109 -3.24 2.59 10.58
C ASN A 109 -2.84 1.30 11.31
N GLY A 110 -3.25 0.14 10.77
CA GLY A 110 -3.08 -1.16 11.38
C GLY A 110 -4.17 -1.53 12.38
N ASP A 111 -5.30 -0.81 12.39
CA ASP A 111 -6.46 -1.14 13.23
C ASP A 111 -7.36 -2.15 12.50
N VAL A 112 -7.91 -3.13 13.24
CA VAL A 112 -8.80 -4.14 12.64
C VAL A 112 -10.11 -3.47 12.22
N TRP A 113 -10.40 -3.47 10.92
CA TRP A 113 -11.64 -2.92 10.37
C TRP A 113 -12.67 -4.01 10.07
N HIS A 114 -12.23 -5.24 9.80
CA HIS A 114 -13.12 -6.39 9.58
C HIS A 114 -12.43 -7.71 9.90
N VAL A 115 -13.23 -8.78 9.98
CA VAL A 115 -12.76 -10.14 10.21
C VAL A 115 -13.31 -11.05 9.12
N GLY A 116 -12.46 -11.91 8.56
CA GLY A 116 -12.86 -13.01 7.71
C GLY A 116 -12.70 -14.34 8.43
N PHE A 117 -13.56 -15.30 8.10
CA PHE A 117 -13.45 -16.66 8.61
C PHE A 117 -13.68 -17.67 7.49
N SER A 118 -12.85 -18.70 7.45
CA SER A 118 -12.98 -19.81 6.52
C SER A 118 -12.46 -21.09 7.16
N ALA A 119 -12.96 -22.24 6.74
CA ALA A 119 -12.47 -23.53 7.18
C ALA A 119 -12.08 -24.37 5.96
N ALA A 120 -10.85 -24.86 5.93
CA ALA A 120 -10.40 -25.77 4.88
C ALA A 120 -10.67 -27.22 5.31
N ALA A 121 -11.10 -28.06 4.37
CA ALA A 121 -10.94 -29.50 4.51
C ALA A 121 -9.44 -29.83 4.48
N THR A 122 -9.01 -30.82 5.27
CA THR A 122 -7.62 -31.29 5.47
C THR A 122 -6.68 -30.91 4.32
N GLY A 123 -5.78 -29.95 4.56
CA GLY A 123 -4.84 -29.41 3.57
C GLY A 123 -4.34 -27.98 3.84
N GLY A 124 -5.03 -27.22 4.70
CA GLY A 124 -4.57 -25.89 5.15
C GLY A 124 -3.36 -25.96 6.09
N LYS A 125 -2.48 -24.94 6.02
CA LYS A 125 -1.30 -24.71 6.88
C LYS A 125 -1.65 -24.44 8.36
N SER A 126 -2.45 -25.28 8.99
CA SER A 126 -2.52 -25.35 10.45
C SER A 126 -1.77 -26.61 10.86
N THR A 127 -0.68 -26.45 11.59
CA THR A 127 0.25 -27.53 11.91
C THR A 127 -0.26 -28.47 13.00
N ASP A 128 -1.27 -28.10 13.79
CA ASP A 128 -1.70 -28.92 14.95
C ASP A 128 -3.23 -28.92 15.23
N GLY A 129 -4.08 -28.64 14.22
CA GLY A 129 -5.52 -28.49 14.46
C GLY A 129 -5.87 -27.20 15.24
N SER A 130 -4.90 -26.30 15.39
CA SER A 130 -5.01 -24.97 15.95
C SER A 130 -5.57 -23.97 14.92
N LEU A 131 -6.16 -22.87 15.41
CA LEU A 131 -6.61 -21.76 14.58
C LEU A 131 -5.44 -21.13 13.81
N ALA A 132 -5.53 -21.08 12.48
CA ALA A 132 -4.59 -20.30 11.68
C ALA A 132 -5.06 -18.85 11.61
N VAL A 133 -4.14 -17.89 11.67
CA VAL A 133 -4.45 -16.47 11.60
C VAL A 133 -3.59 -15.76 10.55
N GLU A 134 -4.24 -14.92 9.74
CA GLU A 134 -3.59 -14.10 8.71
C GLU A 134 -3.99 -12.64 8.90
N VAL A 135 -3.03 -11.72 8.75
CA VAL A 135 -3.29 -10.28 8.75
C VAL A 135 -3.33 -9.80 7.30
N VAL A 136 -4.42 -9.14 6.91
CA VAL A 136 -4.65 -8.69 5.54
C VAL A 136 -4.80 -7.17 5.53
N PRO A 137 -3.84 -6.41 4.97
CA PRO A 137 -3.97 -4.96 4.84
C PRO A 137 -5.06 -4.60 3.85
N LEU A 138 -5.76 -3.50 4.11
CA LEU A 138 -6.65 -2.88 3.14
C LEU A 138 -5.83 -2.45 1.92
N ARG A 139 -6.12 -3.04 0.75
CA ARG A 139 -5.50 -2.66 -0.51
C ARG A 139 -6.44 -1.75 -1.28
N GLN A 140 -5.89 -0.64 -1.79
CA GLN A 140 -6.61 0.17 -2.77
C GLN A 140 -6.81 -0.67 -4.03
N GLY A 141 -8.04 -0.69 -4.54
CA GLY A 141 -8.34 -1.33 -5.82
C GLY A 141 -7.70 -0.57 -6.99
N PRO A 142 -7.66 -1.17 -8.19
CA PRO A 142 -7.21 -0.47 -9.39
C PRO A 142 -8.02 0.81 -9.59
N GLN A 143 -7.33 1.95 -9.66
CA GLN A 143 -7.97 3.22 -10.02
C GLN A 143 -7.95 3.35 -11.55
N VAL A 144 -9.12 3.60 -12.13
CA VAL A 144 -9.22 3.93 -13.56
C VAL A 144 -8.60 5.31 -13.76
N ALA A 145 -7.59 5.39 -14.62
CA ALA A 145 -7.08 6.67 -15.06
C ALA A 145 -8.14 7.33 -15.94
N PHE A 146 -8.71 8.44 -15.48
CA PHE A 146 -9.53 9.29 -16.34
C PHE A 146 -8.64 9.94 -17.39
N ASP A 147 -9.14 10.03 -18.62
CA ASP A 147 -8.53 10.89 -19.63
C ASP A 147 -8.44 12.31 -19.08
N LYS A 148 -7.32 12.98 -19.36
CA LYS A 148 -7.13 14.37 -18.92
C LYS A 148 -8.26 15.22 -19.51
N PRO A 149 -8.82 16.19 -18.74
CA PRO A 149 -9.80 17.11 -19.26
C PRO A 149 -9.27 17.78 -20.54
N ILE A 150 -10.05 17.70 -21.62
CA ILE A 150 -9.75 18.40 -22.87
C ILE A 150 -9.99 19.89 -22.61
N VAL A 151 -8.92 20.68 -22.62
CA VAL A 151 -9.06 22.13 -22.58
C VAL A 151 -9.62 22.57 -23.93
N VAL A 152 -10.80 23.16 -23.90
CA VAL A 152 -11.49 23.67 -25.09
C VAL A 152 -11.33 25.18 -25.16
N ASN A 153 -11.23 25.71 -26.38
CA ASN A 153 -11.28 27.16 -26.62
C ASN A 153 -12.71 27.71 -26.44
N GLN A 154 -12.91 29.02 -26.61
CA GLN A 154 -14.23 29.68 -26.46
C GLN A 154 -15.29 29.14 -27.44
N GLN A 155 -14.86 28.46 -28.50
CA GLN A 155 -15.70 27.86 -29.54
C GLN A 155 -16.02 26.37 -29.25
N GLY A 156 -15.49 25.80 -28.17
CA GLY A 156 -15.76 24.41 -27.76
C GLY A 156 -14.90 23.37 -28.49
N GLU A 157 -13.90 23.80 -29.24
CA GLU A 157 -12.99 22.91 -29.97
C GLU A 157 -11.74 22.62 -29.12
N PRO A 158 -11.16 21.40 -29.23
CA PRO A 158 -9.91 21.08 -28.55
C PRO A 158 -8.83 22.06 -28.98
N GLU A 159 -8.11 22.63 -28.01
CA GLU A 159 -7.01 23.56 -28.26
C GLU A 159 -5.97 22.87 -29.16
N THR A 160 -5.99 23.23 -30.45
CA THR A 160 -5.04 22.71 -31.43
C THR A 160 -3.70 23.32 -31.05
N LYS A 161 -2.76 22.49 -30.57
CA LYS A 161 -1.40 22.93 -30.29
C LYS A 161 -0.87 23.65 -31.52
N GLU A 162 -0.67 24.97 -31.41
CA GLU A 162 -0.09 25.74 -32.49
C GLU A 162 1.23 25.07 -32.89
N PRO A 163 1.45 24.75 -34.18
CA PRO A 163 2.64 24.03 -34.60
C PRO A 163 3.87 24.88 -34.24
N GLU A 164 4.68 24.38 -33.31
CA GLU A 164 5.92 25.05 -32.94
C GLU A 164 6.78 25.17 -34.20
N LYS A 165 7.10 26.42 -34.57
CA LYS A 165 7.99 26.68 -35.72
C LYS A 165 9.32 26.00 -35.45
N SER A 166 9.81 25.24 -36.43
CA SER A 166 11.10 24.55 -36.35
C SER A 166 12.22 25.53 -35.98
N PHE A 167 13.22 25.07 -35.21
CA PHE A 167 14.38 25.86 -34.81
C PHE A 167 15.01 26.60 -36.00
N LEU A 168 15.15 25.94 -37.15
CA LEU A 168 15.71 26.58 -38.34
C LEU A 168 14.84 27.73 -38.86
N GLN A 169 13.51 27.60 -38.80
CA GLN A 169 12.59 28.69 -39.18
C GLN A 169 12.66 29.86 -38.20
N LYS A 170 12.85 29.59 -36.91
CA LYS A 170 12.97 30.62 -35.86
C LYS A 170 14.31 31.37 -35.92
N TYR A 171 15.39 30.68 -36.30
CA TYR A 171 16.75 31.19 -36.22
C TYR A 171 17.44 31.38 -37.58
N TRP A 172 16.73 31.27 -38.70
CA TRP A 172 17.29 31.45 -40.04
C TRP A 172 18.05 32.77 -40.22
N TRP A 173 17.47 33.87 -39.72
CA TRP A 173 18.09 35.20 -39.77
C TRP A 173 19.40 35.26 -38.96
N ALA A 174 19.48 34.54 -37.83
CA ALA A 174 20.66 34.51 -36.97
C ALA A 174 21.80 33.72 -37.63
N ILE A 175 21.46 32.63 -38.35
CA ILE A 175 22.41 31.89 -39.19
C ILE A 175 22.95 32.80 -40.29
N GLY A 176 22.08 33.54 -40.98
CA GLY A 176 22.49 34.51 -42.00
C GLY A 176 23.41 35.60 -41.46
N LEU A 177 23.07 36.17 -40.29
CA LEU A 177 23.90 37.17 -39.61
C LEU A 177 25.27 36.60 -39.20
N PHE A 178 25.29 35.39 -38.65
CA PHE A 178 26.52 34.70 -38.26
C PHE A 178 27.45 34.51 -39.46
N LEU A 179 26.92 34.01 -40.59
CA LEU A 179 27.70 33.83 -41.82
C LEU A 179 28.23 35.16 -42.36
N LEU A 180 27.43 36.22 -42.33
CA LEU A 180 27.86 37.56 -42.74
C LEU A 180 29.05 38.04 -41.89
N VAL A 181 28.95 37.92 -40.57
CA VAL A 181 30.03 38.30 -39.65
C VAL A 181 31.29 37.47 -39.92
N GLN A 182 31.17 36.17 -40.17
CA GLN A 182 32.31 35.30 -40.49
C GLN A 182 33.00 35.72 -41.80
N VAL A 183 32.25 36.15 -42.83
CA VAL A 183 32.83 36.64 -44.09
C VAL A 183 33.52 38.00 -43.90
N VAL A 184 32.90 38.91 -43.15
CA VAL A 184 33.45 40.25 -42.91
C VAL A 184 34.68 40.22 -42.00
N MET A 185 34.72 39.32 -41.02
CA MET A 185 35.86 39.19 -40.10
C MET A 185 36.93 38.20 -40.60
N GLY A 186 36.56 37.22 -41.44
CA GLY A 186 37.46 36.21 -41.99
C GLY A 186 38.11 36.56 -43.33
N GLY A 187 37.73 37.68 -43.95
CA GLY A 187 38.30 38.15 -45.23
C GLY A 187 39.66 38.86 -45.13
N GLY A 188 40.39 38.68 -44.03
CA GLY A 188 41.60 39.45 -43.71
C GLY A 188 42.79 38.59 -43.33
N ASP A 189 43.23 37.69 -44.21
CA ASP A 189 44.63 37.23 -44.26
C ASP A 189 44.99 36.90 -45.72
N GLY A 190 45.34 37.95 -46.44
CA GLY A 190 45.97 37.90 -47.75
C GLY A 190 47.25 38.71 -47.71
N LYS A 191 48.29 38.16 -47.07
CA LYS A 191 49.70 38.50 -47.28
C LYS A 191 50.61 37.43 -46.71
#